data_AF-A0A661LAZ9-F1
#
_entry.id   AF-A0A661LAZ9-F1
#
_cell.length_a   1.000
_cell.length_b   1.000
_cell.length_c   1.000
_cell.angle_alpha   90.00
_cell.angle_beta   90.00
_cell.angle_gamma   90.00
#
_symmetry.space_group_name_H-M   'P 1'
#
loop_
_entity.id
_entity.type
_entity.pdbx_description
1 polymer ?
#
loop_
_entity_poly.entity_id
_entity_poly.type
_entity_poly.pdbx_seq_one_letter_code
_entity_poly.pdbx_strand_id
1 'polypeptide(L)' 'LEEELEELINASGVGPMGLGGKTTVLAVHAEYAHRHPASLPLGIVIQCWADRRAHVSISPTGEVSVR' A
#
# COMPACT_ATOMS: atom_id res chain seq x y z
N LEU A 1 4.22 12.80 3.35
CA LEU A 1 2.92 12.35 2.81
C LEU A 1 2.54 11.00 3.39
N GLU A 2 3.34 9.95 3.21
CA GLU A 2 3.00 8.61 3.74
C GLU A 2 2.84 8.61 5.27
N GLU A 3 3.84 9.10 6.02
CA GLU A 3 3.78 9.18 7.49
C GLU A 3 2.58 10.00 7.98
N GLU A 4 2.37 11.17 7.40
CA GLU A 4 1.23 12.05 7.71
C GLU A 4 -0.12 11.35 7.46
N LEU A 5 -0.26 10.64 6.33
CA LEU A 5 -1.46 9.88 6.03
C LEU A 5 -1.65 8.72 7.01
N GLU A 6 -0.59 7.99 7.36
CA GLU A 6 -0.65 6.92 8.34
C GLU A 6 -1.12 7.44 9.71
N GLU A 7 -0.55 8.55 10.18
CA GLU A 7 -0.95 9.21 11.43
C GLU A 7 -2.43 9.64 11.39
N LEU A 8 -2.87 10.30 10.32
CA LEU A 8 -4.24 10.76 10.15
C LEU A 8 -5.24 9.60 10.09
N ILE A 9 -4.91 8.53 9.37
CA ILE A 9 -5.78 7.36 9.23
C ILE A 9 -5.86 6.60 10.56
N ASN A 10 -4.77 6.47 11.31
CA ASN A 10 -4.79 5.86 12.64
C ASN A 10 -5.52 6.74 13.67
N ALA A 11 -5.43 8.06 13.55
CA ALA A 11 -6.18 9.01 14.38
C ALA A 11 -7.70 8.99 14.11
N SER A 12 -8.16 8.46 12.98
CA SER A 12 -9.60 8.37 12.64
C SER A 12 -10.40 7.47 13.59
N GLY A 13 -9.73 6.56 14.33
CA GLY A 13 -10.36 5.68 15.30
C GLY A 13 -11.20 4.54 14.71
N VAL A 14 -11.19 4.33 13.38
CA VAL A 14 -11.93 3.25 12.70
C VAL A 14 -11.48 1.87 13.19
N GLY A 15 -10.17 1.67 13.31
CA GLY A 15 -9.57 0.43 13.81
C GLY A 15 -9.78 -0.81 12.92
N PRO A 16 -9.30 -1.97 13.36
CA PRO A 16 -9.35 -3.20 12.57
C PRO A 16 -10.80 -3.61 12.28
N MET A 17 -11.10 -3.90 11.01
CA MET A 17 -12.45 -4.29 10.55
C MET A 17 -13.56 -3.27 10.84
N GLY A 18 -13.22 -2.02 11.18
CA GLY A 18 -14.18 -0.98 11.55
C GLY A 18 -14.77 -1.14 12.96
N LEU A 19 -14.13 -1.93 13.83
CA LEU A 19 -14.60 -2.21 15.20
C LEU A 19 -14.08 -1.22 16.24
N GLY A 20 -13.42 -0.14 15.80
CA GLY A 20 -12.75 0.83 16.66
C GLY A 20 -11.33 0.39 17.03
N GLY A 21 -10.53 1.34 17.50
CA GLY A 21 -9.17 1.09 18.00
C GLY A 21 -8.17 2.16 17.56
N LYS A 22 -6.90 1.94 17.92
CA LYS A 22 -5.79 2.88 17.64
C LYS A 22 -5.12 2.63 16.28
N THR A 23 -5.31 1.47 15.68
CA THR A 23 -4.57 1.03 14.49
C THR A 23 -5.56 0.65 13.40
N THR A 24 -5.77 1.56 12.46
CA THR A 24 -6.59 1.37 11.26
C THR A 24 -5.74 0.85 10.11
N VAL A 25 -4.50 1.34 9.97
CA VAL A 25 -3.54 0.93 8.93
C VAL A 25 -2.17 0.64 9.54
N LEU A 26 -1.42 -0.26 8.90
CA LEU A 26 -0.07 -0.63 9.32
C LEU A 26 1.02 0.17 8.61
N ALA A 27 0.73 0.66 7.40
CA ALA A 27 1.62 1.46 6.57
C ALA A 27 0.80 2.13 5.47
N VAL A 28 1.33 3.21 4.90
CA VAL A 28 0.82 3.84 3.69
C VAL A 28 1.95 3.90 2.67
N HIS A 29 1.65 3.51 1.43
CA HIS A 29 2.58 3.64 0.30
C HIS A 29 1.96 4.53 -0.79
N ALA A 30 2.71 5.52 -1.25
CA ALA A 30 2.27 6.51 -2.22
C ALA A 30 3.32 6.75 -3.30
N GLU A 31 2.96 6.45 -4.54
CA GLU A 31 3.77 6.74 -5.73
C GLU A 31 3.19 7.94 -6.47
N TYR A 32 4.05 8.73 -7.10
CA TYR A 32 3.66 9.88 -7.91
C TYR A 32 4.22 9.78 -9.33
N ALA A 33 3.46 10.27 -10.29
CA ALA A 33 3.87 10.30 -11.69
C ALA A 33 3.45 11.61 -12.35
N HIS A 34 4.10 11.93 -13.48
CA HIS A 34 3.71 13.08 -14.29
C HIS A 34 2.30 12.90 -14.86
N ARG A 35 1.60 14.03 -15.03
CA ARG A 35 0.23 14.08 -15.54
C ARG A 35 0.03 15.30 -16.42
N HIS A 36 -0.93 15.22 -17.33
CA HIS A 36 -1.39 16.38 -18.09
C HIS A 36 -1.93 17.47 -17.13
N PRO A 37 -1.62 18.77 -17.30
CA PRO A 37 -2.09 19.83 -16.40
C PRO A 37 -3.62 19.94 -16.24
N ALA A 38 -4.39 19.39 -17.18
CA ALA A 38 -5.85 19.34 -17.11
C ALA A 38 -6.43 18.08 -16.43
N SER A 39 -5.63 17.12 -15.94
CA SER A 39 -6.15 15.81 -15.48
C SER A 39 -5.38 15.24 -14.30
N LEU A 40 -6.02 14.95 -13.15
CA LEU A 40 -5.38 14.41 -11.95
C LEU A 40 -5.84 12.96 -11.69
N PRO A 41 -5.20 11.96 -12.32
CA PRO A 41 -5.50 10.57 -12.00
C PRO A 41 -5.01 10.24 -10.59
N LEU A 42 -5.87 9.60 -9.81
CA LEU A 42 -5.56 9.12 -8.46
C LEU A 42 -6.15 7.72 -8.30
N GLY A 43 -5.35 6.80 -7.76
CA GLY A 43 -5.78 5.45 -7.40
C GLY A 43 -5.51 5.20 -5.93
N ILE A 44 -6.46 4.55 -5.25
CA ILE A 44 -6.28 4.07 -3.88
C ILE A 44 -6.54 2.57 -3.91
N VAL A 45 -5.58 1.79 -3.43
CA VAL A 45 -5.67 0.33 -3.35
C VAL A 45 -5.35 -0.09 -1.93
N ILE A 46 -6.17 -0.99 -1.39
CA ILE A 46 -6.03 -1.49 -0.03
C ILE A 46 -5.51 -2.92 -0.09
N GLN A 47 -4.44 -3.19 0.64
CA GLN A 47 -4.03 -4.55 0.97
C GLN A 47 -4.66 -4.95 2.31
N CYS A 48 -5.30 -6.11 2.34
CA CYS A 48 -5.91 -6.65 3.57
C CYS A 48 -4.85 -7.31 4.47
N TRP A 49 -5.27 -7.80 5.64
CA TRP A 49 -4.47 -8.63 6.54
C TRP A 49 -3.79 -9.80 5.83
N ALA A 50 -4.48 -10.42 4.87
CA ALA A 50 -3.97 -11.59 4.15
C ALA A 50 -2.97 -11.20 3.05
N ASP A 51 -1.94 -10.43 3.40
CA ASP A 51 -0.83 -10.08 2.52
C ASP A 51 -0.05 -11.34 2.14
N ARG A 52 -0.23 -11.76 0.90
CA ARG A 52 0.34 -12.99 0.38
C ARG A 52 0.94 -12.68 -0.97
N ARG A 53 2.22 -12.34 -0.95
CA ARG A 53 3.01 -12.01 -2.13
C ARG A 53 4.30 -12.82 -2.13
N ALA A 54 4.74 -13.22 -3.31
CA ALA A 54 6.06 -13.78 -3.56
C ALA A 54 6.62 -13.16 -4.84
N HIS A 55 7.91 -12.91 -4.88
CA HIS A 55 8.59 -12.44 -6.07
C HIS A 55 9.44 -13.57 -6.65
N VAL A 56 9.21 -13.91 -7.92
CA VAL A 56 9.99 -14.94 -8.61
C VAL A 56 10.81 -14.29 -9.71
N SER A 57 12.10 -14.60 -9.75
CA SER A 57 13.00 -14.17 -10.81
C SER A 57 13.55 -15.38 -11.53
N ILE A 58 13.48 -15.34 -12.87
CA ILE A 58 13.97 -16.40 -13.75
C ILE A 58 15.07 -15.77 -14.61
N SER A 59 16.29 -16.32 -14.54
CA SER A 59 17.40 -15.85 -15.36
C SER A 59 17.37 -16.46 -16.77
N PRO A 60 18.09 -15.88 -17.75
CA PRO A 60 18.23 -16.47 -19.09
C PRO A 60 18.87 -17.87 -19.08
N THR A 61 19.59 -18.24 -18.01
CA THR A 61 20.18 -19.57 -17.84
C THR A 61 19.21 -20.60 -17.26
N GLY A 62 17.99 -20.19 -16.92
CA GLY A 62 16.97 -21.04 -16.30
C GLY A 62 17.05 -21.13 -14.77
N GLU A 63 17.98 -20.41 -14.14
CA GLU A 63 18.05 -20.30 -12.68
C GLU A 63 16.82 -19.55 -12.15
N VAL A 64 16.15 -20.13 -11.16
CA VAL A 64 14.96 -19.56 -10.52
C VAL A 64 15.27 -19.20 -9.08
N SER A 65 15.01 -17.95 -8.71
CA SER A 65 15.08 -17.49 -7.31
C SER A 65 13.73 -16.95 -6.86
N VAL A 66 13.29 -17.35 -5.66
CA VAL A 66 12.08 -16.82 -5.01
C VAL A 66 12.50 -15.94 -3.84
N ARG A 67 11.94 -14.73 -3.77
CA ARG A 67 12.10 -13.76 -2.67
C ARG A 67 10.77 -13.49 -2.01
#